data_AF-A0A554IB45-F1
#
_entry.id   AF-A0A554IB45-F1
#
_cell.length_a   1.000
_cell.length_b   1.000
_cell.length_c   1.000
_cell.angle_alpha   90.00
_cell.angle_beta   90.00
_cell.angle_gamma   90.00
#
_symmetry.space_group_name_H-M   'P 1'
#
loop_
_entity.id
_entity.type
_entity.pdbx_description
1 polymer ?
#
loop_
_entity_poly.entity_id
_entity_poly.type
_entity_poly.pdbx_seq_one_letter_code
_entity_poly.pdbx_strand_id
1 'polypeptide(L)'
;MGIVKRHHQIKMEPTVKKPIRSFRDLEVYQNTYKSSIIIATRILPKLPECEKYDLKSQLSRASKAIPRLIAEGFAKKHQKFGFQKYLDDAMAECNETIVCLEHTKDIYKAEIDLCKQLIDAYDKSARQLFNLAEAWDKFKNRRRMTTPNNDTSGDAV
;
A
#
# COMPACT_ATOMS: atom_id res chain seq x y z
N MET A 1 31.40 31.08 -34.77
CA MET A 1 31.33 31.56 -33.38
C MET A 1 30.30 30.70 -32.64
N GLY A 2 30.73 29.60 -32.00
CA GLY A 2 29.83 28.57 -31.47
C GLY A 2 29.39 28.86 -30.03
N ILE A 3 28.09 28.83 -29.77
CA ILE A 3 27.52 29.00 -28.43
C ILE A 3 27.36 27.62 -27.80
N VAL A 4 28.18 27.32 -26.79
CA VAL A 4 28.12 26.09 -26.00
C VAL A 4 26.96 26.20 -25.00
N LYS A 5 25.90 25.41 -25.20
CA LYS A 5 24.81 25.29 -24.22
C LYS A 5 25.30 24.47 -23.02
N ARG A 6 25.57 25.14 -21.89
CA ARG A 6 25.89 24.50 -20.61
C ARG A 6 24.70 23.65 -20.15
N HIS A 7 24.86 22.33 -20.14
CA HIS A 7 23.94 21.40 -19.51
C HIS A 7 23.95 21.63 -17.99
N HIS A 8 22.87 22.19 -17.47
CA HIS A 8 22.66 22.34 -16.03
C HIS A 8 22.22 20.99 -15.48
N GLN A 9 23.16 20.26 -14.85
CA GLN A 9 22.86 19.00 -14.21
C GLN A 9 22.16 19.29 -12.88
N ILE A 10 20.84 19.05 -12.82
CA ILE A 10 20.04 19.14 -11.59
C ILE A 10 20.50 18.03 -10.66
N LYS A 11 21.22 18.38 -9.59
CA LYS A 11 21.51 17.46 -8.49
C LYS A 11 20.25 17.30 -7.66
N MET A 12 19.64 16.13 -7.72
CA MET A 12 18.53 15.75 -6.83
C MET A 12 19.10 15.54 -5.42
N GLU A 13 18.69 16.36 -4.45
CA GLU A 13 19.10 16.18 -3.05
C GLU A 13 18.51 14.87 -2.48
N PRO A 14 19.28 14.15 -1.63
CA PRO A 14 18.79 12.95 -0.98
C PRO A 14 17.63 13.30 -0.04
N THR A 15 16.44 12.77 -0.32
CA THR A 15 15.28 12.97 0.55
C THR A 15 15.51 12.23 1.86
N VAL A 16 15.70 12.99 2.95
CA VAL A 16 15.79 12.43 4.31
C VAL A 16 14.46 11.73 4.62
N LYS A 17 14.46 10.40 4.55
CA LYS A 17 13.27 9.60 4.87
C LYS A 17 12.92 9.79 6.35
N LYS A 18 11.77 10.41 6.61
CA LYS A 18 11.26 10.60 7.97
C LYS A 18 11.08 9.24 8.66
N PRO A 19 11.40 9.13 9.97
CA PRO A 19 11.19 7.90 10.71
C PRO A 19 9.70 7.57 10.80
N ILE A 20 9.34 6.31 10.51
CA ILE A 20 7.97 5.80 10.60
C ILE A 20 7.63 5.57 12.08
N ARG A 21 6.74 6.37 12.63
CA ARG A 21 6.24 6.27 14.02
C ARG A 21 4.81 5.74 14.09
N SER A 22 4.02 6.02 13.05
CA SER A 22 2.63 5.60 12.89
C SER A 22 2.39 5.00 11.52
N PHE A 23 1.34 4.19 11.36
CA PHE A 23 0.87 3.76 10.05
C PHE A 23 0.50 4.94 9.14
N ARG A 24 0.14 6.08 9.74
CA ARG A 24 -0.12 7.34 9.02
C ARG A 24 1.11 7.92 8.32
N ASP A 25 2.31 7.51 8.72
CA ASP A 25 3.56 7.93 8.07
C ASP A 25 3.86 7.09 6.81
N LEU A 26 3.11 6.00 6.58
CA LEU A 26 3.26 5.18 5.39
C LEU A 26 2.57 5.88 4.21
N GLU A 27 3.34 6.17 3.16
CA GLU A 27 2.83 6.79 1.94
C GLU A 27 1.70 5.95 1.32
N VAL A 28 1.86 4.62 1.30
CA VAL A 28 0.84 3.70 0.79
C VAL A 28 -0.46 3.75 1.58
N TYR A 29 -0.42 4.05 2.89
CA TYR A 29 -1.64 4.29 3.67
C TYR A 29 -2.32 5.59 3.23
N GLN A 30 -1.57 6.68 3.09
CA GLN A 30 -2.10 7.99 2.70
C GLN A 30 -2.76 7.93 1.31
N ASN A 31 -2.08 7.30 0.35
CA ASN A 31 -2.56 7.13 -1.02
C ASN A 31 -3.83 6.29 -1.06
N THR A 32 -3.83 5.11 -0.44
CA THR A 32 -4.99 4.21 -0.46
C THR A 32 -6.18 4.77 0.32
N TYR A 33 -5.95 5.49 1.42
CA TYR A 33 -7.01 6.20 2.14
C TYR A 33 -7.66 7.27 1.25
N LYS A 34 -6.86 8.15 0.63
CA LYS A 34 -7.36 9.19 -0.28
C LYS A 34 -8.14 8.57 -1.46
N SER A 35 -7.59 7.53 -2.10
CA SER A 35 -8.26 6.83 -3.20
C SER A 35 -9.58 6.20 -2.77
N SER A 36 -9.66 5.63 -1.57
CA SER A 36 -10.92 5.06 -1.04
C SER A 36 -12.03 6.11 -0.87
N ILE A 37 -11.67 7.34 -0.49
CA ILE A 37 -12.63 8.46 -0.41
C ILE A 37 -13.10 8.88 -1.80
N ILE A 38 -12.18 8.96 -2.77
CA ILE A 38 -12.53 9.27 -4.16
C ILE A 38 -13.48 8.21 -4.72
N ILE A 39 -13.20 6.93 -4.49
CA ILE A 39 -14.11 5.84 -4.90
C ILE A 39 -15.48 6.02 -4.28
N ALA A 40 -15.53 6.23 -2.95
CA ALA A 40 -16.80 6.33 -2.23
C ALA A 40 -17.66 7.52 -2.67
N THR A 41 -17.04 8.64 -2.99
CA THR A 41 -17.74 9.91 -3.28
C THR A 41 -17.98 10.15 -4.77
N ARG A 42 -17.15 9.58 -5.65
CA ARG A 42 -17.20 9.86 -7.10
C ARG A 42 -17.52 8.65 -7.96
N ILE A 43 -17.08 7.45 -7.59
CA ILE A 43 -17.27 6.24 -8.41
C ILE A 43 -18.56 5.50 -8.02
N LEU A 44 -18.73 5.15 -6.75
CA LEU A 44 -19.89 4.38 -6.29
C LEU A 44 -21.25 5.01 -6.64
N PRO A 45 -21.43 6.35 -6.63
CA PRO A 45 -22.69 6.97 -7.03
C PRO A 45 -23.02 6.84 -8.53
N LYS A 46 -22.07 6.43 -9.36
CA LYS A 46 -22.26 6.26 -10.81
C LYS A 46 -22.70 4.85 -11.20
N LEU A 47 -22.62 3.89 -10.27
CA LEU A 47 -23.08 2.53 -10.51
C LEU A 47 -24.60 2.43 -10.31
N PRO A 48 -25.30 1.67 -11.17
CA PRO A 48 -26.76 1.50 -11.08
C PRO A 48 -27.16 0.74 -9.80
N GLU A 49 -28.43 0.87 -9.40
CA GLU A 49 -28.92 0.22 -8.18
C GLU A 49 -28.95 -1.31 -8.26
N CYS A 50 -28.97 -1.91 -9.46
CA CYS A 50 -28.82 -3.36 -9.61
C CYS A 50 -27.47 -3.88 -9.11
N GLU A 51 -26.43 -3.04 -9.07
CA GLU A 51 -25.09 -3.39 -8.58
C GLU A 51 -24.93 -3.24 -7.06
N LYS A 52 -25.99 -2.84 -6.35
CA LYS A 52 -25.92 -2.49 -4.92
C LYS A 52 -25.27 -3.57 -4.06
N TYR A 53 -25.63 -4.83 -4.29
CA TYR A 53 -25.11 -5.97 -3.53
C TYR A 53 -23.98 -6.71 -4.24
N ASP A 54 -23.58 -6.24 -5.42
CA ASP A 54 -22.52 -6.83 -6.24
C ASP A 54 -21.35 -5.85 -6.38
N LEU A 55 -21.10 -5.27 -7.56
CA LEU A 55 -19.92 -4.45 -7.84
C LEU A 55 -19.80 -3.25 -6.88
N LYS A 56 -20.93 -2.59 -6.55
CA LYS A 56 -20.95 -1.44 -5.65
C LYS A 56 -20.53 -1.84 -4.23
N SER A 57 -20.96 -3.01 -3.75
CA SER A 57 -20.61 -3.54 -2.43
C SER A 57 -19.13 -4.00 -2.39
N GLN A 58 -18.69 -4.75 -3.40
CA GLN A 58 -17.32 -5.25 -3.52
C GLN A 58 -16.32 -4.09 -3.56
N LEU A 59 -16.48 -3.16 -4.52
CA LEU A 59 -15.61 -1.98 -4.67
C LEU A 59 -15.57 -1.11 -3.40
N SER A 60 -16.73 -0.94 -2.74
CA SER A 60 -16.83 -0.17 -1.50
C SER A 60 -16.06 -0.81 -0.35
N ARG A 61 -16.14 -2.13 -0.20
CA ARG A 61 -15.48 -2.88 0.88
C ARG A 61 -13.99 -2.98 0.65
N ALA A 62 -13.58 -3.40 -0.56
CA ALA A 62 -12.19 -3.66 -0.90
C ALA A 62 -11.32 -2.40 -0.79
N SER A 63 -11.78 -1.30 -1.41
CA SER A 63 -11.05 -0.02 -1.36
C SER A 63 -10.81 0.51 0.06
N LYS A 64 -11.74 0.27 0.99
CA LYS A 64 -11.63 0.68 2.40
C LYS A 64 -10.90 -0.35 3.27
N ALA A 65 -10.78 -1.60 2.83
CA ALA A 65 -10.09 -2.65 3.56
C ALA A 65 -8.59 -2.37 3.64
N ILE A 66 -7.98 -1.90 2.55
CA ILE A 66 -6.55 -1.63 2.44
C ILE A 66 -6.02 -0.72 3.57
N PRO A 67 -6.54 0.51 3.79
CA PRO A 67 -6.08 1.36 4.89
C PRO A 67 -6.36 0.77 6.28
N ARG A 68 -7.43 -0.03 6.45
CA ARG A 68 -7.70 -0.74 7.72
C ARG A 68 -6.66 -1.83 7.98
N LEU A 69 -6.37 -2.67 6.98
CA LEU A 69 -5.38 -3.75 7.07
C LEU A 69 -3.99 -3.21 7.36
N ILE A 70 -3.58 -2.09 6.74
CA ILE A 70 -2.31 -1.43 7.04
C ILE A 70 -2.26 -0.98 8.52
N ALA A 71 -3.33 -0.36 9.03
CA ALA A 71 -3.39 0.09 10.41
C ALA A 71 -3.35 -1.09 11.41
N GLU A 72 -4.13 -2.14 11.16
CA GLU A 72 -4.17 -3.35 11.98
C GLU A 72 -2.84 -4.10 11.97
N GLY A 73 -2.25 -4.29 10.79
CA GLY A 73 -0.94 -4.91 10.63
C GLY A 73 0.16 -4.12 11.34
N PHE A 74 0.14 -2.79 11.24
CA PHE A 74 1.10 -1.93 11.92
C PHE A 74 0.99 -2.02 13.45
N ALA A 75 -0.21 -2.23 14.00
CA ALA A 75 -0.39 -2.48 15.44
C ALA A 75 0.24 -3.83 15.86
N LYS A 76 0.21 -4.84 14.98
CA LYS A 76 0.76 -6.18 15.20
C LYS A 76 2.21 -6.36 14.75
N LYS A 77 2.90 -5.28 14.35
CA LYS A 77 4.27 -5.31 13.80
C LYS A 77 5.34 -5.93 14.71
N HIS A 78 5.11 -5.95 16.02
CA HIS A 78 6.00 -6.60 16.98
C HIS A 78 5.98 -8.13 16.85
N GLN A 79 4.86 -8.71 16.41
CA GLN A 79 4.67 -10.16 16.23
C GLN A 79 5.45 -10.69 15.03
N LYS A 80 5.80 -12.00 15.04
CA LYS A 80 6.69 -12.62 14.05
C LYS A 80 6.17 -12.48 12.62
N PHE A 81 4.89 -12.79 12.41
CA PHE A 81 4.21 -12.76 11.10
C PHE A 81 3.02 -11.78 11.07
N GLY A 82 2.85 -11.02 12.16
CA GLY A 82 1.63 -10.23 12.37
C GLY A 82 1.49 -9.01 11.46
N PHE A 83 2.58 -8.48 10.89
CA PHE A 83 2.45 -7.44 9.85
C PHE A 83 2.38 -8.03 8.44
N GLN A 84 3.17 -9.07 8.18
CA GLN A 84 3.31 -9.68 6.86
C GLN A 84 1.94 -10.10 6.28
N LYS A 85 1.18 -10.90 7.04
CA LYS A 85 -0.16 -11.35 6.63
C LYS A 85 -1.06 -10.18 6.21
N TYR A 86 -1.03 -9.09 6.96
CA TYR A 86 -1.89 -7.93 6.69
C TYR A 86 -1.44 -7.14 5.46
N LEU A 87 -0.14 -7.13 5.14
CA LEU A 87 0.36 -6.54 3.91
C LEU A 87 -0.03 -7.38 2.70
N ASP A 88 0.03 -8.71 2.82
CA ASP A 88 -0.40 -9.64 1.78
C ASP A 88 -1.92 -9.51 1.53
N ASP A 89 -2.72 -9.48 2.60
CA ASP A 89 -4.17 -9.24 2.51
C ASP A 89 -4.46 -7.86 1.87
N ALA A 90 -3.71 -6.81 2.23
CA ALA A 90 -3.88 -5.48 1.65
C ALA A 90 -3.51 -5.44 0.16
N MET A 91 -2.55 -6.24 -0.30
CA MET A 91 -2.23 -6.40 -1.72
C MET A 91 -3.37 -7.09 -2.48
N ALA A 92 -3.97 -8.13 -1.89
CA ALA A 92 -5.14 -8.80 -2.48
C ALA A 92 -6.31 -7.82 -2.68
N GLU A 93 -6.59 -6.99 -1.67
CA GLU A 93 -7.63 -5.96 -1.75
C GLU A 93 -7.32 -4.86 -2.77
N CYS A 94 -6.05 -4.56 -3.03
CA CYS A 94 -5.64 -3.67 -4.13
C CYS A 94 -6.03 -4.28 -5.49
N ASN A 95 -5.75 -5.57 -5.70
CA ASN A 95 -6.10 -6.26 -6.94
C ASN A 95 -7.62 -6.37 -7.12
N GLU A 96 -8.37 -6.69 -6.07
CA GLU A 96 -9.84 -6.71 -6.12
C GLU A 96 -10.40 -5.32 -6.46
N THR A 97 -9.83 -4.26 -5.87
CA THR A 97 -10.21 -2.88 -6.19
C THR A 97 -9.93 -2.52 -7.65
N ILE A 98 -8.79 -2.94 -8.20
CA ILE A 98 -8.44 -2.72 -9.61
C ILE A 98 -9.46 -3.40 -10.53
N VAL A 99 -9.75 -4.68 -10.31
CA VAL A 99 -10.72 -5.43 -11.13
C VAL A 99 -12.11 -4.79 -11.07
N CYS A 100 -12.55 -4.34 -9.88
CA CYS A 100 -13.82 -3.64 -9.75
C CYS A 100 -13.84 -2.30 -10.52
N LEU A 101 -12.73 -1.56 -10.53
CA LEU A 101 -12.61 -0.32 -11.31
C LEU A 101 -12.58 -0.59 -12.82
N GLU A 102 -11.97 -1.71 -13.25
CA GLU A 102 -12.00 -2.15 -14.64
C GLU A 102 -13.42 -2.49 -15.08
N HIS A 103 -14.18 -3.25 -14.27
CA HIS A 103 -15.60 -3.51 -14.54
C HIS A 103 -16.42 -2.23 -14.60
N THR A 104 -16.20 -1.31 -13.65
CA THR A 104 -16.88 0.01 -13.64
C THR A 104 -16.61 0.79 -14.93
N LYS A 105 -15.35 0.78 -15.38
CA LYS A 105 -14.90 1.45 -16.59
C LYS A 105 -15.40 0.76 -17.86
N ASP A 106 -15.42 -0.56 -17.91
CA ASP A 106 -15.63 -1.32 -19.15
C ASP A 106 -17.10 -1.72 -19.38
N ILE A 107 -17.84 -2.04 -18.32
CA ILE A 107 -19.28 -2.35 -18.40
C ILE A 107 -20.11 -1.06 -18.44
N TYR A 108 -19.84 -0.16 -17.49
CA TYR A 108 -20.68 1.03 -17.28
C TYR A 108 -20.17 2.29 -17.95
N LYS A 109 -18.94 2.29 -18.47
CA LYS A 109 -18.29 3.46 -19.07
C LYS A 109 -18.31 4.70 -18.15
N ALA A 110 -18.34 4.48 -16.84
CA ALA A 110 -18.46 5.53 -15.84
C ALA A 110 -17.08 6.08 -15.44
N GLU A 111 -16.93 7.41 -15.43
CA GLU A 111 -15.73 8.12 -14.95
C GLU A 111 -14.41 7.50 -15.49
N ILE A 112 -14.34 7.22 -16.79
CA ILE A 112 -13.28 6.39 -17.42
C ILE A 112 -11.87 6.84 -17.02
N ASP A 113 -11.58 8.14 -17.14
CA ASP A 113 -10.24 8.66 -16.85
C ASP A 113 -9.90 8.61 -15.36
N LEU A 114 -10.90 8.82 -14.49
CA LEU A 114 -10.73 8.68 -13.06
C LEU A 114 -10.50 7.21 -12.68
N CYS A 115 -11.22 6.27 -13.32
CA CYS A 115 -10.98 4.85 -13.12
C CYS A 115 -9.55 4.47 -13.51
N LYS A 116 -9.04 4.95 -14.65
CA LYS A 116 -7.64 4.73 -15.07
C LYS A 116 -6.63 5.29 -14.05
N GLN A 117 -6.86 6.50 -13.55
CA GLN A 117 -6.01 7.11 -12.52
C GLN A 117 -6.01 6.31 -11.22
N LEU A 118 -7.18 5.82 -10.80
CA LEU A 118 -7.32 5.01 -9.59
C LEU A 118 -6.68 3.62 -9.77
N ILE A 119 -6.83 2.99 -10.93
CA ILE A 119 -6.17 1.72 -11.25
C ILE A 119 -4.65 1.86 -11.13
N ASP A 120 -4.06 2.88 -11.75
CA ASP A 120 -2.61 3.16 -11.63
C ASP A 120 -2.20 3.45 -10.18
N ALA A 121 -3.03 4.16 -9.41
CA ALA A 121 -2.76 4.42 -7.99
C ALA A 121 -2.78 3.13 -7.15
N TYR A 122 -3.71 2.21 -7.39
CA TYR A 122 -3.79 0.93 -6.67
C TYR A 122 -2.70 -0.05 -7.12
N ASP A 123 -2.31 -0.07 -8.39
CA ASP A 123 -1.16 -0.85 -8.87
C ASP A 123 0.16 -0.39 -8.22
N LYS A 124 0.39 0.93 -8.17
CA LYS A 124 1.51 1.50 -7.42
C LYS A 124 1.45 1.15 -5.94
N SER A 125 0.26 1.19 -5.35
CA SER A 125 0.05 0.84 -3.94
C SER A 125 0.37 -0.64 -3.66
N ALA A 126 -0.03 -1.56 -4.54
CA ALA A 126 0.31 -2.98 -4.43
C ALA A 126 1.84 -3.20 -4.44
N ARG A 127 2.56 -2.53 -5.35
CA ARG A 127 4.03 -2.55 -5.38
C ARG A 127 4.66 -1.92 -4.14
N GLN A 128 4.09 -0.85 -3.61
CA GLN A 128 4.55 -0.24 -2.35
C GLN A 128 4.35 -1.19 -1.15
N LEU A 129 3.21 -1.91 -1.09
CA LEU A 129 2.96 -2.92 -0.05
C LEU A 129 3.94 -4.09 -0.13
N PHE A 130 4.21 -4.60 -1.34
CA PHE A 130 5.21 -5.65 -1.55
C PHE A 130 6.60 -5.22 -1.05
N ASN A 131 7.05 -4.03 -1.43
CA ASN A 131 8.34 -3.49 -0.99
C ASN A 131 8.38 -3.26 0.53
N LEU A 132 7.26 -2.82 1.13
CA LEU A 132 7.13 -2.67 2.57
C LEU A 132 7.24 -4.01 3.30
N ALA A 133 6.59 -5.05 2.78
CA ALA A 133 6.69 -6.41 3.29
C ALA A 133 8.13 -6.92 3.27
N GLU A 134 8.81 -6.85 2.11
CA GLU A 134 10.21 -7.25 1.99
C GLU A 134 11.13 -6.47 2.95
N ALA A 135 10.95 -5.16 3.04
CA ALA A 135 11.75 -4.31 3.91
C ALA A 135 11.53 -4.67 5.39
N TRP A 136 10.29 -4.98 5.77
CA TRP A 136 9.93 -5.35 7.13
C TRP A 136 10.52 -6.71 7.53
N ASP A 137 10.45 -7.71 6.65
CA ASP A 137 11.03 -9.02 6.89
C ASP A 137 12.56 -8.93 7.07
N LYS A 138 13.25 -8.23 6.16
CA LYS A 138 14.70 -7.96 6.25
C LYS A 138 15.07 -7.21 7.55
N PHE A 139 14.24 -6.29 8.01
CA PHE A 139 14.47 -5.56 9.28
C PHE A 139 14.35 -6.49 10.50
N LYS A 140 13.33 -7.36 10.53
CA LYS A 140 13.15 -8.33 11.63
C LYS A 140 14.26 -9.37 11.65
N ASN A 141 14.70 -9.87 10.50
CA ASN A 141 15.78 -10.86 10.42
C ASN A 141 17.11 -10.27 10.90
N ARG A 142 17.43 -9.02 10.53
CA ARG A 142 18.62 -8.32 11.06
C ARG A 142 18.61 -8.18 12.59
N ARG A 143 17.48 -7.77 13.18
CA ARG A 143 17.35 -7.66 14.63
C ARG A 143 17.53 -9.00 15.37
N ARG A 144 17.19 -10.13 14.74
CA ARG A 144 17.40 -11.46 15.35
C ARG A 144 18.88 -11.84 15.39
N MET A 145 19.63 -11.58 14.30
CA MET A 145 21.05 -11.93 14.23
C MET A 145 21.92 -11.12 15.20
N THR A 146 21.46 -9.93 15.62
CA THR A 146 22.21 -9.05 16.53
C THR A 146 21.94 -9.32 18.02
N THR A 147 21.02 -10.23 18.37
CA THR A 147 20.78 -10.61 19.78
C THR A 147 21.73 -11.78 20.13
N PRO A 148 22.63 -11.66 21.12
CA PRO A 148 23.53 -12.75 21.49
C PRO A 148 22.75 -13.93 22.09
N ASN A 149 23.14 -15.16 21.74
CA ASN A 149 22.80 -16.35 22.52
C ASN A 149 23.49 -16.22 23.89
N ASN A 150 22.74 -15.83 24.92
CA ASN A 150 23.15 -16.07 26.30
C ASN A 150 22.81 -17.53 26.66
N ASP A 151 23.53 -18.47 26.05
CA ASP A 151 23.63 -19.83 26.57
C ASP A 151 24.93 -19.91 27.37
N THR A 152 24.86 -19.46 28.63
CA THR A 152 25.86 -19.81 29.63
C THR A 152 25.79 -21.31 29.86
N SER A 153 26.86 -21.98 29.45
CA SER A 153 27.39 -23.21 30.03
C SER A 153 27.16 -23.21 31.54
N GLY A 154 26.19 -24.00 32.00
CA GLY A 154 26.11 -24.38 33.40
C GLY A 154 27.20 -25.42 33.63
N ASP A 155 28.35 -24.97 34.13
CA ASP A 155 29.40 -25.84 34.63
C ASP A 155 28.82 -26.77 35.69
N ALA A 156 28.92 -28.07 35.41
CA ALA A 156 28.76 -29.11 36.41
C ALA A 156 30.01 -29.09 37.30
N VAL A 157 29.83 -28.70 38.56
CA VAL A 157 30.71 -29.09 39.67
C VAL A 157 29.84 -29.41 40.88
#